data_AF-A0A845TRW6-F1
#
_entry.id   AF-A0A845TRW6-F1
#
_cell.length_a   1.000
_cell.length_b   1.000
_cell.length_c   1.000
_cell.angle_alpha   90.00
_cell.angle_beta   90.00
_cell.angle_gamma   90.00
#
_symmetry.space_group_name_H-M   'P 1'
#
loop_
_entity.id
_entity.type
_entity.pdbx_description
1 polymer ?
#
loop_
_entity_poly.entity_id
_entity_poly.type
_entity_poly.pdbx_seq_one_letter_code
_entity_poly.pdbx_strand_id
1 'polypeptide(L)'
;MAVSGKATDDQRAYFEEAAVRLISAHGAQPVVLGGTDLFLAFDKPIYPYPLVDCALVHAEEIWLYEYMNYGHYVERDLYCDCC
;
A
#
# COMPACT_ATOMS: atom_id res chain seq x y z
N MET A 1 10.32 -16.51 3.45
CA MET A 1 8.95 -16.37 2.92
C MET A 1 8.11 -15.67 3.96
N ALA A 2 7.32 -14.65 3.59
CA ALA A 2 6.37 -14.05 4.52
C ALA A 2 5.32 -15.11 4.94
N VAL A 3 5.07 -15.23 6.24
CA VAL A 3 4.01 -16.09 6.76
C VAL A 3 2.68 -15.38 6.50
N SER A 4 1.64 -16.11 6.08
CA SER A 4 0.30 -15.52 5.93
C SER A 4 -0.23 -15.10 7.31
N GLY A 5 -0.13 -13.82 7.62
CA GLY A 5 -0.78 -13.21 8.77
C GLY A 5 -2.26 -12.96 8.48
N LYS A 6 -3.10 -13.07 9.51
CA LYS A 6 -4.49 -12.59 9.47
C LYS A 6 -4.74 -11.78 10.73
N ALA A 7 -5.34 -10.60 10.59
CA ALA A 7 -5.90 -9.91 11.74
C ALA A 7 -7.15 -10.65 12.23
N THR A 8 -7.33 -10.75 13.53
CA THR A 8 -8.62 -11.13 14.14
C THR A 8 -9.60 -9.95 14.10
N ASP A 9 -10.87 -10.20 14.35
CA ASP A 9 -11.88 -9.13 14.42
C ASP A 9 -11.55 -8.11 15.53
N ASP A 10 -11.08 -8.58 16.69
CA ASP A 10 -10.68 -7.70 17.80
C ASP A 10 -9.49 -6.81 17.43
N GLN A 11 -8.51 -7.35 16.69
CA GLN A 11 -7.37 -6.60 16.20
C GLN A 11 -7.80 -5.53 15.19
N ARG A 12 -8.71 -5.89 14.26
CA ARG A 12 -9.30 -4.92 13.32
C ARG A 12 -10.01 -3.80 14.07
N ALA A 13 -10.90 -4.15 14.99
CA ALA A 13 -11.67 -3.18 15.78
C ALA A 13 -10.74 -2.21 16.55
N TYR A 14 -9.69 -2.73 17.17
CA TYR A 14 -8.69 -1.90 17.86
C TYR A 14 -8.06 -0.84 16.96
N PHE A 15 -7.61 -1.24 15.76
CA PHE A 15 -7.00 -0.31 14.82
C PHE A 15 -8.00 0.70 14.25
N GLU A 16 -9.24 0.28 14.00
CA GLU A 16 -10.30 1.17 13.53
C GLU A 16 -10.70 2.20 14.59
N GLU A 17 -10.81 1.81 15.86
CA GLU A 17 -11.07 2.72 16.98
C GLU A 17 -9.93 3.72 17.17
N ALA A 18 -8.68 3.27 17.04
CA ALA A 18 -7.51 4.14 17.08
C ALA A 18 -7.54 5.17 15.94
N ALA A 19 -7.84 4.74 14.72
CA ALA A 19 -7.99 5.61 13.57
C ALA A 19 -9.11 6.66 13.77
N VAL A 20 -10.27 6.25 14.27
CA VAL A 20 -11.38 7.17 14.59
C VAL A 20 -10.96 8.19 15.66
N ARG A 21 -10.20 7.79 16.68
CA ARG A 21 -9.66 8.72 17.69
C ARG A 21 -8.67 9.70 17.09
N LEU A 22 -7.77 9.26 16.21
CA LEU A 22 -6.81 10.15 15.54
C LEU A 22 -7.53 11.23 14.74
N ILE A 23 -8.57 10.87 13.98
CA ILE A 23 -9.36 11.82 13.21
C ILE A 23 -10.17 12.75 14.14
N SER A 24 -11.01 12.18 15.00
CA SER A 24 -12.02 12.94 15.74
C SER A 24 -11.48 13.72 16.94
N ALA A 25 -10.51 13.17 17.67
CA ALA A 25 -9.97 13.81 18.89
C ALA A 25 -8.67 14.58 18.63
N HIS A 26 -7.90 14.20 17.60
CA HIS A 26 -6.60 14.80 17.32
C HIS A 26 -6.55 15.58 15.99
N GLY A 27 -7.62 15.56 15.19
CA GLY A 27 -7.72 16.35 13.96
C GLY A 27 -6.84 15.83 12.83
N ALA A 28 -6.46 14.54 12.85
CA ALA A 28 -5.78 13.92 11.72
C ALA A 28 -6.66 14.00 10.46
N GLN A 29 -6.03 14.18 9.30
CA GLN A 29 -6.74 14.34 8.03
C GLN A 29 -6.76 13.01 7.24
N PRO A 30 -5.59 12.39 6.94
CA PRO A 30 -5.53 10.99 6.56
C PRO A 30 -5.00 10.10 7.70
N VAL A 31 -5.34 8.82 7.64
CA VAL A 31 -4.66 7.76 8.39
C VAL A 31 -3.63 7.11 7.47
N VAL A 32 -2.37 7.07 7.90
CA VAL A 32 -1.27 6.50 7.12
C VAL A 32 -0.88 5.13 7.72
N LEU A 33 -0.92 4.09 6.90
CA LEU A 33 -0.45 2.74 7.26
C LEU A 33 1.07 2.69 7.15
N GLY A 34 1.76 3.08 8.23
CA GLY A 34 3.22 3.15 8.23
C GLY A 34 3.94 1.78 8.29
N GLY A 35 3.23 0.71 8.65
CA GLY A 35 3.76 -0.65 8.69
C GLY A 35 3.22 -1.50 7.55
N THR A 36 4.08 -2.32 6.96
CA THR A 36 3.73 -3.20 5.82
C THR A 36 2.65 -4.23 6.13
N ASP A 37 2.42 -4.56 7.40
CA ASP A 37 1.43 -5.58 7.78
C ASP A 37 0.06 -4.98 8.13
N LEU A 38 -0.06 -3.64 8.19
CA LEU A 38 -1.29 -2.99 8.64
C LEU A 38 -2.44 -3.14 7.65
N PHE A 39 -2.17 -3.41 6.36
CA PHE A 39 -3.23 -3.74 5.40
C PHE A 39 -4.03 -4.99 5.82
N LEU A 40 -3.45 -5.89 6.62
CA LEU A 40 -4.15 -7.06 7.16
C LEU A 40 -5.26 -6.68 8.16
N ALA A 41 -5.15 -5.50 8.79
CA ALA A 41 -6.14 -4.98 9.73
C ALA A 41 -7.09 -3.96 9.08
N PHE A 42 -6.73 -3.39 7.92
CA PHE A 42 -7.53 -2.43 7.17
C PHE A 42 -7.99 -3.00 5.83
N ASP A 43 -8.86 -4.01 5.86
CA ASP A 43 -9.29 -4.79 4.70
C ASP A 43 -10.67 -4.38 4.13
N LYS A 44 -11.30 -3.34 4.69
CA LYS A 44 -12.61 -2.86 4.21
C LYS A 44 -12.46 -2.02 2.94
N PRO A 45 -13.44 -2.09 2.01
CA PRO A 45 -13.39 -1.32 0.77
C PRO A 45 -13.51 0.20 0.99
N ILE A 46 -14.17 0.62 2.08
CA ILE A 46 -14.41 2.03 2.38
C ILE A 46 -14.30 2.25 3.89
N TYR A 47 -13.54 3.28 4.27
CA TYR A 47 -13.48 3.83 5.62
C TYR A 47 -14.08 5.24 5.62
N PRO A 48 -14.61 5.72 6.76
CA PRO A 48 -15.16 7.07 6.88
C PRO A 48 -14.08 8.18 6.87
N TYR A 49 -12.82 7.82 6.63
CA TYR A 49 -11.67 8.70 6.57
C TYR A 49 -10.73 8.25 5.42
N PRO A 50 -9.95 9.17 4.85
CA PRO A 50 -8.91 8.82 3.89
C PRO A 50 -7.85 7.92 4.50
N LEU A 51 -7.50 6.85 3.79
CA LEU A 51 -6.47 5.88 4.17
C LEU A 51 -5.35 5.89 3.12
N VAL A 52 -4.10 5.94 3.56
CA VAL A 52 -2.92 5.88 2.69
C VAL A 52 -2.08 4.67 3.07
N ASP A 53 -1.87 3.74 2.13
CA ASP A 53 -0.99 2.58 2.33
C ASP A 53 0.42 2.90 1.82
N CYS A 54 1.37 3.06 2.76
CA CYS A 54 2.76 3.35 2.40
C CYS A 54 3.41 2.21 1.61
N ALA A 55 3.03 0.94 1.84
CA ALA A 55 3.60 -0.18 1.12
C ALA A 55 3.22 -0.12 -0.37
N LEU A 56 1.97 0.25 -0.67
CA LEU A 56 1.53 0.48 -2.04
C LEU A 56 2.23 1.67 -2.69
N VAL A 57 2.34 2.79 -1.98
CA VAL A 57 3.06 3.99 -2.48
C VAL A 57 4.52 3.64 -2.80
N HIS A 58 5.19 2.89 -1.92
CA HIS A 58 6.56 2.45 -2.16
C HIS A 58 6.66 1.49 -3.35
N ALA A 59 5.73 0.53 -3.49
CA ALA A 59 5.74 -0.40 -4.61
C ALA A 59 5.54 0.30 -5.96
N GLU A 60 4.61 1.27 -6.02
CA GLU A 60 4.39 2.10 -7.20
C GLU A 60 5.62 2.92 -7.55
N GLU A 61 6.23 3.58 -6.57
CA GLU A 61 7.41 4.41 -6.81
C GLU A 61 8.62 3.58 -7.24
N ILE A 62 8.83 2.39 -6.65
CA ILE A 62 9.86 1.44 -7.10
C ILE A 62 9.64 1.07 -8.56
N TRP A 63 8.40 0.74 -8.94
CA TRP A 63 8.06 0.39 -10.30
C TRP A 63 8.28 1.54 -11.28
N LEU A 64 7.88 2.77 -10.91
CA LEU A 64 8.10 3.96 -11.73
C LEU A 64 9.58 4.28 -11.90
N TYR A 65 10.40 4.16 -10.84
CA TYR A 65 11.85 4.35 -10.96
C TYR A 65 12.47 3.33 -11.92
N GLU A 66 12.06 2.07 -11.84
CA GLU A 66 12.55 1.03 -12.74
C GLU A 66 12.08 1.29 -14.18
N TYR A 67 10.80 1.60 -14.39
CA TYR A 67 10.25 1.90 -15.71
C TYR A 67 10.91 3.15 -16.35
N MET A 68 11.14 4.21 -15.59
CA MET A 68 11.75 5.43 -16.10
C MET A 68 13.27 5.31 -16.33
N ASN A 69 13.98 4.48 -15.56
CA ASN A 69 15.44 4.29 -15.72
C ASN A 69 15.82 3.13 -16.65
N TYR A 70 14.98 2.11 -16.78
CA TYR A 70 15.25 0.91 -17.59
C TYR A 70 14.25 0.69 -18.73
N GLY A 71 13.20 1.51 -18.86
CA GLY A 71 12.20 1.43 -19.94
C GLY A 71 12.75 1.61 -21.36
N HIS A 72 14.01 1.99 -21.53
CA HIS A 72 14.70 1.98 -22.83
C HIS A 72 15.27 0.61 -23.25
N TYR A 73 15.22 -0.41 -22.40
CA TYR A 73 15.70 -1.76 -22.75
C TYR A 73 14.60 -2.70 -23.28
N VAL A 74 13.32 -2.46 -22.99
CA VAL A 74 12.24 -3.38 -23.36
C VAL A 74 11.82 -3.29 -24.83
N GLU A 75 12.14 -2.19 -25.53
CA GLU A 75 11.91 -2.06 -26.97
C GLU A 75 13.06 -2.55 -27.85
N ARG A 76 14.24 -2.88 -27.30
CA ARG A 76 15.38 -3.37 -28.11
C ARG A 76 15.38 -4.87 -28.38
N ASP A 77 14.70 -5.66 -27.56
CA ASP A 77 14.70 -7.13 -27.69
C ASP A 77 13.51 -7.69 -28.50
N LEU A 78 12.64 -6.83 -29.05
CA LEU A 78 11.50 -7.23 -29.89
C LEU A 78 11.69 -6.94 -31.40
N TYR A 79 12.86 -6.40 -31.81
CA TYR A 79 13.13 -6.01 -33.20
C TYR A 79 14.40 -6.62 -33.81
N CYS A 80 14.78 -7.84 -33.41
CA CYS A 80 15.86 -8.58 -34.07
C CYS A 80 15.54 -10.07 -34.19
N ASP A 81 14.57 -10.43 -35.04
CA ASP A 81 14.44 -11.78 -35.62
C ASP A 81 13.73 -11.70 -36.99
N CYS A 82 14.31 -10.91 -37.90
CA CYS A 82 14.04 -10.95 -39.33
C CYS A 82 15.38 -10.93 -40.08
N CYS A 83 16.11 -12.03 -40.00
CA CYS A 83 17.14 -12.44 -40.94
C CYS A 83 16.86 -13.88 -41.36
#